data_AF-A0A9N9GLC8-F1
#
_entry.id   AF-A0A9N9GLC8-F1
#
_cell.length_a   1.000
_cell.length_b   1.000
_cell.length_c   1.000
_cell.angle_alpha   90.00
_cell.angle_beta   90.00
_cell.angle_gamma   90.00
#
_symmetry.space_group_name_H-M   'P 1'
#
loop_
_entity.id
_entity.type
_entity.pdbx_description
1 polymer ?
#
loop_
_entity_poly.entity_id
_entity_poly.type
_entity_poly.pdbx_seq_one_letter_code
_entity_poly.pdbx_strand_id
1 'polypeptide(L)'
;VVSVGADIAFDADPKFFACLVRFESSSVPTTLPTAYDVYPLDGRHDGGYYTVKDCVTIDVLPRTPGNNVYVGFMVWSNFTATKCRGLVSLNQVIKEIICLQPLK
;
A
#
# COMPACT_ATOMS: atom_id res chain seq x y z
N VAL A 1 -6.68 3.82 10.98
CA VAL A 1 -5.47 4.08 10.16
C VAL A 1 -5.07 2.80 9.46
N VAL A 2 -4.56 2.89 8.23
CA VAL A 2 -3.90 1.78 7.55
C VAL A 2 -2.42 2.11 7.41
N SER A 3 -1.55 1.24 7.91
CA SER A 3 -0.11 1.38 7.79
C SER A 3 0.46 0.49 6.69
N VAL A 4 1.52 0.95 6.05
CA VAL A 4 2.29 0.21 5.06
C VAL A 4 3.76 0.19 5.44
N GLY A 5 4.39 -0.97 5.31
CA GLY A 5 5.84 -1.13 5.35
C GLY A 5 6.28 -1.87 4.10
N ALA A 6 7.09 -1.24 3.25
CA ALA A 6 7.64 -1.89 2.07
C ALA A 6 9.14 -1.64 1.94
N ASP A 7 9.82 -2.65 1.42
CA ASP A 7 11.22 -2.62 1.01
C ASP A 7 11.32 -3.42 -0.29
N ILE A 8 11.41 -2.71 -1.42
CA ILE A 8 11.38 -3.30 -2.76
C ILE A 8 12.57 -2.82 -3.59
N ALA A 9 13.04 -3.70 -4.45
CA ALA A 9 14.14 -3.45 -5.37
C ALA A 9 13.80 -3.99 -6.75
N PHE A 10 13.92 -3.15 -7.76
CA PHE A 10 13.88 -3.53 -9.17
C PHE A 10 15.29 -3.64 -9.75
N ASP A 11 15.52 -4.61 -10.62
CA ASP A 11 16.82 -4.80 -11.30
C ASP A 11 17.16 -3.61 -12.23
N ALA A 12 16.16 -2.87 -12.69
CA ALA A 12 16.28 -1.63 -13.46
C ALA A 12 15.49 -0.53 -12.76
N ASP A 13 15.90 0.74 -12.90
CA ASP A 13 15.13 1.88 -12.39
C ASP A 13 13.87 2.12 -13.26
N PRO A 14 12.66 1.77 -12.78
CA PRO A 14 11.44 1.92 -13.56
C PRO A 14 10.86 3.34 -13.50
N LYS A 15 11.45 4.27 -12.73
CA LYS A 15 10.91 5.62 -12.47
C LYS A 15 9.42 5.60 -12.06
N PHE A 16 9.07 4.70 -11.16
CA PHE A 16 7.69 4.53 -10.69
C PHE A 16 7.32 5.52 -9.59
N PHE A 17 6.02 5.71 -9.39
CA PHE A 17 5.47 6.26 -8.15
C PHE A 17 4.80 5.15 -7.33
N ALA A 18 4.78 5.33 -6.01
CA ALA A 18 4.18 4.40 -5.07
C ALA A 18 3.16 5.12 -4.19
N CYS A 19 2.06 4.45 -3.87
CA CYS A 19 0.96 5.02 -3.10
C CYS A 19 0.11 3.94 -2.41
N LEU A 20 -0.74 4.36 -1.48
CA LEU A 20 -1.86 3.55 -1.03
C LEU A 20 -3.07 3.81 -1.93
N VAL A 21 -3.82 2.76 -2.23
CA VAL A 21 -5.10 2.84 -2.94
C VAL A 21 -6.22 2.33 -2.05
N ARG A 22 -7.38 2.99 -2.12
CA ARG A 22 -8.64 2.53 -1.52
C ARG A 22 -9.67 2.36 -2.63
N PHE A 23 -10.30 1.19 -2.71
CA PHE A 23 -11.37 0.95 -3.67
C PHE A 23 -12.44 0.04 -3.07
N GLU A 24 -13.60 -0.02 -3.73
CA GLU A 24 -14.72 -0.84 -3.32
C GLU A 24 -15.07 -1.85 -4.42
N SER A 25 -15.45 -3.07 -4.01
CA SER A 25 -15.92 -4.11 -4.93
C SER A 25 -16.92 -5.01 -4.23
N SER A 26 -17.99 -5.41 -4.94
CA SER A 26 -18.97 -6.39 -4.48
C SER A 26 -18.47 -7.84 -4.59
N SER A 27 -17.34 -8.06 -5.25
CA SER A 27 -16.69 -9.35 -5.43
C SER A 27 -15.20 -9.29 -5.09
N VAL A 28 -14.54 -10.44 -5.04
CA VAL A 28 -13.09 -10.52 -4.85
C VAL A 28 -12.39 -9.91 -6.08
N PRO A 29 -11.62 -8.83 -5.93
CA PRO A 29 -11.01 -8.13 -7.06
C PRO A 29 -9.79 -8.89 -7.60
N THR A 30 -9.67 -8.94 -8.92
CA THR A 30 -8.46 -9.45 -9.62
C THR A 30 -7.67 -8.33 -10.31
N THR A 31 -8.28 -7.16 -10.47
CA THR A 31 -7.70 -5.95 -11.01
C THR A 31 -8.22 -4.75 -10.24
N LEU A 32 -7.54 -3.61 -10.34
CA LEU A 32 -8.02 -2.36 -9.76
C LEU A 32 -9.26 -1.88 -10.54
N PRO A 33 -10.40 -1.58 -9.86
CA PRO A 33 -11.58 -1.02 -10.52
C PRO A 33 -11.32 0.37 -11.10
N THR A 34 -12.25 0.89 -11.91
CA THR A 34 -12.16 2.25 -12.47
C THR A 34 -12.20 3.33 -11.39
N ALA A 35 -12.94 3.11 -10.31
CA ALA A 35 -13.09 4.06 -9.21
C ALA A 35 -12.23 3.62 -8.01
N TYR A 36 -11.26 4.46 -7.66
CA TYR A 36 -10.41 4.29 -6.48
C TYR A 36 -9.87 5.66 -6.04
N ASP A 37 -9.58 5.77 -4.74
CA ASP A 37 -8.87 6.91 -4.18
C ASP A 37 -7.39 6.56 -4.01
N VAL A 38 -6.52 7.57 -4.14
CA VAL A 38 -5.07 7.43 -3.98
C VAL A 38 -4.60 8.29 -2.82
N TYR A 39 -3.72 7.73 -2.00
CA TYR A 39 -3.10 8.42 -0.88
C TYR A 39 -1.57 8.39 -1.06
N PRO A 40 -0.91 9.56 -1.06
CA PRO A 40 0.54 9.63 -1.14
C PRO A 40 1.17 9.01 0.11
N LEU A 41 2.41 8.55 -0.05
CA LEU A 41 3.21 7.98 1.02
C LEU A 41 4.54 8.71 1.12
N ASP A 42 5.04 8.90 2.32
CA ASP A 42 6.38 9.44 2.56
C ASP A 42 7.44 8.34 2.43
N GLY A 43 7.59 7.83 1.20
CA GLY A 43 8.57 6.80 0.85
C GLY A 43 9.81 7.40 0.19
N ARG A 44 10.94 6.70 0.30
CA ARG A 44 12.21 7.11 -0.31
C ARG A 44 12.53 6.28 -1.55
N HIS A 45 12.83 6.95 -2.65
CA HIS A 45 13.36 6.33 -3.87
C HIS A 45 14.89 6.49 -3.94
N ASP A 46 15.56 5.44 -4.41
CA ASP A 46 16.97 5.47 -4.81
C ASP A 46 17.17 4.56 -6.03
N GLY A 47 17.02 5.13 -7.23
CA GLY A 47 16.92 4.38 -8.48
C GLY A 47 15.78 3.35 -8.43
N GLY A 48 16.11 2.08 -8.68
CA GLY A 48 15.15 0.96 -8.61
C GLY A 48 14.77 0.51 -7.19
N TYR A 49 15.37 1.08 -6.13
CA TYR A 49 15.04 0.78 -4.74
C TYR A 49 13.98 1.73 -4.20
N TYR A 50 13.04 1.19 -3.42
CA TYR A 50 12.03 1.96 -2.70
C TYR A 50 11.76 1.38 -1.33
N THR A 51 11.76 2.25 -0.33
CA THR A 51 11.40 1.89 1.05
C THR A 51 10.36 2.86 1.58
N VAL A 52 9.43 2.35 2.38
CA VAL A 52 8.44 3.17 3.08
C VAL A 52 8.04 2.50 4.39
N LYS A 53 7.81 3.34 5.41
CA LYS A 53 7.14 2.94 6.65
C LYS A 53 6.25 4.10 7.08
N ASP A 54 5.00 4.05 6.65
CA ASP A 54 4.07 5.18 6.77
C ASP A 54 2.65 4.69 7.06
N CYS A 55 1.76 5.60 7.45
CA CYS A 55 0.38 5.29 7.76
C CYS A 55 -0.57 6.42 7.37
N VAL A 56 -1.74 6.04 6.84
CA VAL A 56 -2.75 6.97 6.36
C VAL A 56 -4.10 6.68 7.01
N THR A 57 -4.83 7.72 7.39
CA THR A 57 -6.22 7.58 7.83
C THR A 57 -7.12 7.39 6.62
N ILE A 58 -7.72 6.21 6.51
CA ILE A 58 -8.61 5.83 5.42
C ILE A 58 -9.97 5.49 6.02
N ASP A 59 -11.04 5.95 5.37
CA ASP A 59 -12.39 5.49 5.69
C ASP A 59 -12.56 4.03 5.25
N VAL A 60 -12.69 3.12 6.21
CA VAL A 60 -12.71 1.67 5.96
C VAL A 60 -14.12 1.11 5.79
N LEU A 61 -15.16 1.94 5.92
CA LEU A 61 -16.54 1.51 5.71
C LEU A 61 -16.91 1.64 4.22
N PRO A 62 -17.72 0.70 3.68
CA PRO A 62 -18.21 0.82 2.31
C PRO A 62 -19.05 2.08 2.13
N ARG A 63 -18.75 2.88 1.10
CA ARG A 63 -19.59 4.01 0.68
C ARG A 63 -20.81 3.53 -0.09
N THR A 64 -20.71 2.38 -0.74
CA THR A 64 -21.82 1.73 -1.46
C THR A 64 -22.28 0.48 -0.72
N PRO A 65 -23.59 0.34 -0.41
CA PRO A 65 -24.13 -0.88 0.19
C PRO A 65 -23.85 -2.12 -0.67
N GLY A 66 -23.49 -3.22 -0.02
CA GLY A 66 -23.18 -4.48 -0.70
C GLY A 66 -21.75 -4.61 -1.23
N ASN A 67 -20.91 -3.58 -1.07
CA ASN A 67 -19.49 -3.63 -1.39
C ASN A 67 -18.62 -3.94 -0.17
N ASN A 68 -17.43 -4.49 -0.45
CA ASN A 68 -16.31 -4.54 0.49
C ASN A 68 -15.29 -3.45 0.13
N VAL A 69 -14.62 -2.90 1.14
CA VAL A 69 -13.51 -1.96 0.96
C VAL A 69 -12.19 -2.72 0.93
N TYR A 70 -11.36 -2.41 -0.06
CA TYR A 70 -10.01 -2.94 -0.19
C TYR A 70 -9.02 -1.79 -0.13
N VAL A 71 -7.94 -2.00 0.61
CA VAL A 71 -6.82 -1.07 0.69
C VAL A 71 -5.55 -1.81 0.32
N GLY A 72 -4.76 -1.24 -0.60
CA GLY A 72 -3.58 -1.88 -1.15
C GLY A 72 -2.43 -0.90 -1.37
N PHE A 73 -1.22 -1.43 -1.48
CA PHE A 73 -0.05 -0.69 -1.96
C PHE A 73 0.04 -0.85 -3.47
N MET A 74 0.16 0.27 -4.19
CA MET A 74 0.25 0.29 -5.64
C MET A 74 1.56 0.95 -6.07
N VAL A 75 2.24 0.30 -7.03
CA VAL A 75 3.34 0.90 -7.80
C VAL A 75 2.85 1.13 -9.23
N TRP A 76 3.22 2.26 -9.81
CA TRP A 76 2.79 2.61 -11.16
C TRP A 76 3.91 3.30 -11.93
N SER A 77 4.14 2.83 -13.14
CA SER A 77 5.03 3.43 -14.14
C SER A 77 4.68 2.90 -15.52
N ASN A 78 5.35 3.43 -16.55
CA ASN A 78 5.47 2.76 -17.83
C ASN A 78 6.55 1.67 -17.75
N PHE A 79 6.19 0.51 -17.20
CA PHE A 79 7.14 -0.58 -16.96
C PHE A 79 7.72 -1.16 -18.26
N THR A 80 9.04 -1.38 -18.25
CA THR A 80 9.72 -2.30 -19.19
C THR A 80 9.96 -3.64 -18.47
N ALA A 81 10.21 -4.71 -19.22
CA ALA A 81 10.53 -6.02 -18.65
C ALA A 81 11.71 -5.91 -17.66
N THR A 82 11.42 -6.18 -16.38
CA THR A 82 12.38 -6.15 -15.27
C THR A 82 11.93 -7.15 -14.19
N LYS A 83 12.82 -7.51 -13.28
CA LYS A 83 12.48 -8.32 -12.11
C LYS A 83 12.44 -7.43 -10.88
N CYS A 84 11.67 -7.83 -9.89
CA CYS A 84 11.65 -7.20 -8.59
C CYS A 84 11.81 -8.23 -7.47
N ARG A 85 12.29 -7.76 -6.33
CA ARG A 85 12.39 -8.49 -5.07
C ARG A 85 11.96 -7.57 -3.93
N GLY A 86 11.57 -8.14 -2.82
CA GLY A 86 11.24 -7.38 -1.62
C GLY A 86 10.02 -7.90 -0.88
N LEU A 87 9.55 -7.08 0.04
CA LEU A 87 8.35 -7.32 0.83
C LEU A 87 7.48 -6.09 0.87
N VAL A 88 6.18 -6.32 0.97
CA VAL A 88 5.16 -5.30 1.22
C VAL A 88 4.25 -5.84 2.32
N SER A 89 4.08 -5.05 3.36
CA SER A 89 3.21 -5.34 4.49
C SER A 89 2.18 -4.24 4.65
N LEU A 90 0.94 -4.63 4.90
CA LEU A 90 -0.19 -3.75 5.14
C LEU A 90 -0.85 -4.15 6.45
N ASN A 91 -1.27 -3.18 7.24
CA ASN A 91 -2.00 -3.44 8.47
C ASN A 91 -3.10 -2.41 8.68
N GLN A 92 -4.33 -2.86 8.84
CA GLN A 92 -5.42 -2.03 9.34
C GLN A 92 -5.30 -1.97 10.86
N VAL A 93 -4.98 -0.81 11.40
CA VAL A 93 -4.77 -0.61 12.83
C VAL A 93 -6.14 -0.49 13.52
N ILE A 94 -6.76 -1.63 13.80
CA ILE A 94 -8.01 -1.77 14.57
C ILE A 94 -7.72 -1.99 16.06
N LYS A 95 -6.53 -2.51 16.36
CA LYS A 95 -6.03 -2.76 17.71
C LYS A 95 -4.55 -2.42 17.78
N GLU A 96 -4.10 -2.08 18.98
CA GLU A 96 -2.68 -1.85 19.25
C GLU A 96 -1.94 -3.16 19.49
N ILE A 97 -0.64 -3.16 19.19
CA ILE A 97 0.27 -4.26 19.51
C ILE A 97 1.05 -3.82 20.73
N ILE A 98 0.83 -4.49 21.87
CA ILE A 98 1.62 -4.25 23.07
C ILE A 98 2.98 -4.93 22.91
N CYS A 99 4.03 -4.26 23.34
CA CYS A 99 5.36 -4.82 23.45
C CYS A 99 5.84 -4.64 24.89
N LEU A 100 6.78 -5.48 25.32
CA LEU A 100 7.44 -5.30 26.60
C LEU A 100 8.07 -3.91 26.64
N GLN A 101 7.72 -3.12 27.65
CA GLN A 101 8.30 -1.81 27.90
C GLN A 101 9.20 -1.97 29.14
N PRO A 102 10.54 -2.09 29.03
CA PRO A 102 11.40 -2.52 30.15
C PRO A 102 11.36 -1.63 31.41
N LEU A 103 10.87 -0.40 31.27
CA LEU A 103 10.78 0.60 32.32
C LEU A 103 9.32 0.95 32.67
N LYS A 104 8.34 0.14 32.24
CA LYS A 104 6.92 0.28 32.55
C LYS A 104 6.33 -1.05 33.02
#